data_AF-A0A537VMX1-F1
#
_entry.id   AF-A0A537VMX1-F1
#
_cell.length_a   1.000
_cell.length_b   1.000
_cell.length_c   1.000
_cell.angle_alpha   90.00
_cell.angle_beta   90.00
_cell.angle_gamma   90.00
#
_symmetry.space_group_name_H-M   'P 1'
#
loop_
_entity.id
_entity.type
_entity.pdbx_description
1 polymer ?
#
loop_
_entity_poly.entity_id
_entity_poly.type
_entity_poly.pdbx_seq_one_letter_code
_entity_poly.pdbx_strand_id
1 'polypeptide(L)'
;MVKAGTKRRAELSPAGRGRGDSQPRVLGEQGERTRQRLLDAAKKVFKQRTYPDTRVDDITREAGTSHGAFYLYFANKAEVLEALAIETAERMYPLADELEGMERGEAGFAQLRTWMEHFIDNYEDNSPVVVAWMSARPQDERFDRLGREVLAKFAGRIAHTI
;
A
#
# COMPACT_ATOMS: atom_id res chain seq x y z
N MET A 1 -54.56 -23.05 -61.25
CA MET A 1 -55.02 -22.71 -59.88
C MET A 1 -54.15 -23.53 -58.92
N VAL A 2 -53.34 -23.03 -57.98
CA VAL A 2 -53.21 -21.70 -57.35
C VAL A 2 -51.73 -21.42 -57.06
N LYS A 3 -51.28 -20.30 -57.65
CA LYS A 3 -50.33 -19.26 -57.24
C LYS A 3 -49.17 -19.51 -56.26
N ALA A 4 -48.02 -19.07 -56.76
CA ALA A 4 -46.87 -18.48 -56.09
C ALA A 4 -47.22 -17.47 -54.97
N GLY A 5 -46.32 -17.39 -53.99
CA GLY A 5 -46.37 -16.45 -52.87
C GLY A 5 -45.02 -16.28 -52.19
N THR A 6 -44.05 -15.77 -52.95
CA THR A 6 -42.74 -15.25 -52.55
C THR A 6 -42.74 -14.47 -51.23
N LYS A 7 -41.89 -14.85 -50.25
CA LYS A 7 -41.19 -13.85 -49.40
C LYS A 7 -39.74 -14.26 -49.11
N ARG A 8 -38.88 -13.39 -49.63
CA ARG A 8 -37.42 -13.24 -49.51
C ARG A 8 -36.85 -13.67 -48.15
N ARG A 9 -35.85 -14.54 -48.17
CA ARG A 9 -34.82 -14.64 -47.14
C ARG A 9 -33.66 -13.77 -47.62
N ALA A 10 -33.52 -12.59 -47.03
CA ALA A 10 -32.41 -11.68 -47.27
C ALA A 10 -31.44 -11.75 -46.07
N GLU A 11 -30.15 -11.82 -46.40
CA GLU A 11 -29.00 -11.23 -45.70
C GLU A 11 -28.30 -12.01 -44.56
N LEU A 12 -27.15 -12.59 -44.94
CA LEU A 12 -25.77 -12.46 -44.38
C LEU A 12 -25.65 -11.49 -43.17
N SER A 13 -24.86 -11.69 -42.11
CA SER A 13 -23.51 -12.25 -41.93
C SER A 13 -23.20 -12.37 -40.41
N PRO A 14 -22.09 -13.01 -39.97
CA PRO A 14 -21.80 -13.31 -38.56
C PRO A 14 -20.93 -12.24 -37.89
N ALA A 15 -21.29 -11.76 -36.69
CA ALA A 15 -20.35 -11.15 -35.74
C ALA A 15 -21.02 -10.87 -34.39
N GLY A 16 -20.33 -11.21 -33.30
CA GLY A 16 -20.76 -10.85 -31.94
C GLY A 16 -19.90 -11.49 -30.85
N ARG A 17 -18.57 -11.42 -31.00
CA ARG A 17 -17.62 -11.70 -29.92
C ARG A 17 -17.81 -10.69 -28.80
N GLY A 18 -17.81 -11.19 -27.56
CA GLY A 18 -17.77 -10.38 -26.35
C GLY A 18 -17.39 -11.23 -25.12
N ARG A 19 -16.40 -12.11 -25.26
CA ARG A 19 -15.61 -12.55 -24.10
C ARG A 19 -14.93 -11.28 -23.60
N GLY A 20 -15.38 -10.76 -22.45
CA GLY A 20 -14.75 -9.62 -21.82
C GLY A 20 -13.30 -9.96 -21.53
N ASP A 21 -12.41 -9.38 -22.33
CA ASP A 21 -10.98 -9.36 -22.10
C ASP A 21 -10.71 -8.88 -20.68
N SER A 22 -10.38 -9.82 -19.80
CA SER A 22 -9.74 -9.52 -18.52
C SER A 22 -8.26 -9.24 -18.81
N GLN A 23 -8.00 -8.20 -19.61
CA GLN A 23 -6.67 -7.60 -19.63
C GLN A 23 -6.50 -6.81 -18.33
N PRO A 24 -5.33 -6.90 -17.67
CA PRO A 24 -5.03 -6.10 -16.51
C PRO A 24 -5.01 -4.65 -16.97
N ARG A 25 -6.08 -3.90 -16.68
CA ARG A 25 -6.05 -2.45 -16.87
C ARG A 25 -4.90 -1.97 -16.03
N VAL A 26 -3.88 -1.41 -16.67
CA VAL A 26 -2.99 -0.44 -16.05
C VAL A 26 -3.91 0.47 -15.24
N LEU A 27 -3.82 0.35 -13.92
CA LEU A 27 -4.67 1.07 -13.01
C LEU A 27 -4.38 2.55 -13.25
N GLY A 28 -5.24 3.23 -14.03
CA GLY A 28 -5.10 4.66 -14.29
C GLY A 28 -5.19 5.44 -12.98
N GLU A 29 -5.15 6.77 -13.05
CA GLU A 29 -5.20 7.65 -11.86
C GLU A 29 -6.32 7.28 -10.87
N GLN A 30 -7.47 6.83 -11.38
CA GLN A 30 -8.58 6.38 -10.57
C GLN A 30 -8.30 5.09 -9.77
N GLY A 31 -7.50 4.18 -10.34
CA GLY A 31 -7.08 2.96 -9.69
C GLY A 31 -6.10 3.24 -8.55
N GLU A 32 -5.11 4.12 -8.78
CA GLU A 32 -4.16 4.51 -7.73
C GLU A 32 -4.85 5.25 -6.58
N ARG A 33 -5.81 6.14 -6.88
CA ARG A 33 -6.64 6.77 -5.85
C ARG A 33 -7.41 5.76 -5.01
N THR A 34 -7.87 4.66 -5.61
CA THR A 34 -8.59 3.60 -4.90
C THR A 34 -7.63 2.79 -4.02
N ARG A 35 -6.44 2.44 -4.55
CA ARG A 35 -5.37 1.80 -3.79
C ARG A 35 -4.99 2.64 -2.56
N GLN A 36 -4.75 3.94 -2.75
CA GLN A 36 -4.41 4.84 -1.64
C GLN A 36 -5.52 4.93 -0.59
N ARG A 37 -6.79 5.01 -1.01
CA ARG A 37 -7.94 4.99 -0.07
C ARG A 37 -7.98 3.72 0.78
N LEU A 38 -7.65 2.56 0.20
CA LEU A 38 -7.59 1.30 0.93
C LEU A 38 -6.44 1.30 1.96
N LEU A 39 -5.28 1.85 1.61
CA LEU A 39 -4.14 1.98 2.51
C LEU A 39 -4.41 2.96 3.66
N ASP A 40 -4.96 4.13 3.37
CA ASP A 40 -5.33 5.12 4.37
C ASP A 40 -6.37 4.55 5.35
N ALA A 41 -7.36 3.83 4.83
CA ALA A 41 -8.35 3.12 5.64
C ALA A 41 -7.71 2.04 6.51
N ALA A 42 -6.81 1.22 5.96
CA ALA A 42 -6.11 0.20 6.72
C ALA A 42 -5.26 0.79 7.85
N LYS A 43 -4.54 1.90 7.59
CA LYS A 43 -3.78 2.62 8.62
C LYS A 43 -4.67 3.09 9.77
N LYS A 44 -5.87 3.59 9.47
CA LYS A 44 -6.86 3.97 10.51
C LYS A 44 -7.39 2.76 11.28
N VAL A 45 -7.69 1.66 10.61
CA VAL A 45 -8.17 0.43 11.27
C VAL A 45 -7.09 -0.14 12.19
N PHE A 46 -5.83 -0.17 11.75
CA PHE A 46 -4.68 -0.58 12.57
C PHE A 46 -4.41 0.34 13.77
N LYS A 47 -4.82 1.62 13.69
CA LYS A 47 -4.78 2.52 14.85
C LYS A 47 -5.84 2.18 15.89
N GLN A 48 -7.00 1.69 15.46
CA GLN A 48 -8.14 1.38 16.33
C GLN A 48 -8.09 -0.03 16.90
N ARG A 49 -7.41 -0.96 16.22
CA ARG A 49 -7.40 -2.39 16.53
C ARG A 49 -6.02 -2.99 16.28
N THR A 50 -5.72 -4.08 16.97
CA THR A 50 -4.50 -4.84 16.71
C THR A 50 -4.55 -5.46 15.30
N TYR A 51 -3.39 -5.67 14.68
CA TYR A 51 -3.30 -6.33 13.36
C TYR A 51 -3.99 -7.71 13.32
N PRO A 52 -3.81 -8.61 14.31
CA PRO A 52 -4.48 -9.91 14.33
C PRO A 52 -6.01 -9.80 14.24
N ASP A 53 -6.59 -8.84 14.96
CA ASP A 53 -8.04 -8.65 15.05
C ASP A 53 -8.64 -7.91 13.84
N THR A 54 -7.80 -7.34 12.98
CA THR A 54 -8.25 -6.62 11.78
C THR A 54 -8.72 -7.59 10.69
N ARG A 55 -9.85 -7.29 10.04
CA ARG A 55 -10.39 -8.06 8.90
C ARG A 55 -10.42 -7.19 7.63
N VAL A 56 -10.39 -7.84 6.46
CA VAL A 56 -10.58 -7.15 5.16
C VAL A 56 -11.87 -6.34 5.14
N ASP A 57 -12.95 -6.88 5.75
CA ASP A 57 -14.23 -6.19 5.86
C ASP A 57 -14.14 -4.84 6.57
N ASP A 58 -13.35 -4.77 7.65
CA ASP A 58 -13.14 -3.53 8.40
C ASP A 58 -12.46 -2.46 7.51
N ILE A 59 -11.45 -2.87 6.73
CA ILE A 59 -10.72 -2.00 5.81
C ILE A 59 -11.64 -1.52 4.69
N THR A 60 -12.41 -2.42 4.06
CA THR A 60 -13.31 -2.05 2.97
C THR A 60 -14.43 -1.11 3.44
N ARG A 61 -14.94 -1.33 4.66
CA ARG A 61 -15.97 -0.48 5.28
C ARG A 61 -15.42 0.90 5.58
N GLU A 62 -14.23 1.00 6.20
CA GLU A 62 -13.56 2.27 6.46
C GLU A 62 -13.20 3.00 5.16
N ALA A 63 -12.78 2.28 4.13
CA ALA A 63 -12.45 2.85 2.82
C ALA A 63 -13.69 3.30 2.04
N GLY A 64 -14.90 2.85 2.38
CA GLY A 64 -16.10 3.06 1.57
C GLY A 64 -15.98 2.41 0.19
N THR A 65 -15.47 1.17 0.15
CA THR A 65 -15.25 0.38 -1.09
C THR A 65 -15.81 -1.03 -0.95
N SER A 66 -15.91 -1.79 -2.04
CA SER A 66 -16.36 -3.19 -2.01
C SER A 66 -15.21 -4.16 -1.76
N HIS A 67 -15.52 -5.36 -1.28
CA HIS A 67 -14.56 -6.48 -1.23
C HIS A 67 -13.96 -6.77 -2.59
N GLY A 68 -14.79 -6.78 -3.65
CA GLY A 68 -14.30 -6.95 -5.02
C GLY A 68 -13.26 -5.91 -5.40
N ALA A 69 -13.45 -4.65 -5.01
CA ALA A 69 -12.46 -3.60 -5.25
C ALA A 69 -11.17 -3.84 -4.46
N PHE A 70 -11.24 -4.29 -3.20
CA PHE A 70 -10.06 -4.65 -2.41
C PHE A 70 -9.22 -5.73 -3.10
N TYR A 71 -9.86 -6.82 -3.51
CA TYR A 71 -9.18 -7.96 -4.11
C TYR A 71 -8.62 -7.70 -5.52
N LEU A 72 -8.92 -6.54 -6.13
CA LEU A 72 -8.21 -6.07 -7.32
C LEU A 72 -6.80 -5.57 -7.02
N TYR A 73 -6.51 -5.12 -5.79
CA TYR A 73 -5.23 -4.53 -5.40
C TYR A 73 -4.46 -5.38 -4.39
N PHE A 74 -5.16 -6.07 -3.49
CA PHE A 74 -4.55 -6.82 -2.40
C PHE A 74 -5.23 -8.18 -2.23
N ALA A 75 -4.45 -9.26 -2.19
CA ALA A 75 -4.96 -10.60 -1.97
C ALA A 75 -5.43 -10.82 -0.53
N ASN A 76 -4.86 -10.08 0.44
CA ASN A 76 -5.17 -10.22 1.86
C ASN A 76 -4.68 -8.99 2.66
N LYS A 77 -4.99 -8.95 3.97
CA LYS A 77 -4.55 -7.86 4.87
C LYS A 77 -3.04 -7.81 5.09
N ALA A 78 -2.30 -8.90 4.87
CA ALA A 78 -0.85 -8.89 4.97
C ALA A 78 -0.25 -8.07 3.83
N GLU A 79 -0.69 -8.25 2.59
CA GLU A 79 -0.22 -7.42 1.45
C GLU A 79 -0.47 -5.92 1.68
N VAL A 80 -1.61 -5.56 2.28
CA VAL A 80 -1.89 -4.18 2.68
C VAL A 80 -0.87 -3.66 3.69
N LEU A 81 -0.55 -4.46 4.72
CA LEU A 81 0.46 -4.10 5.71
C LEU A 81 1.87 -4.03 5.10
N GLU A 82 2.20 -4.86 4.10
CA GLU A 82 3.45 -4.73 3.34
C GLU A 82 3.55 -3.37 2.69
N ALA A 83 2.52 -3.02 1.92
CA ALA A 83 2.50 -1.79 1.15
C ALA A 83 2.62 -0.58 2.08
N LEU A 84 1.90 -0.59 3.20
CA LEU A 84 2.02 0.44 4.24
C LEU A 84 3.42 0.48 4.86
N ALA A 85 4.01 -0.67 5.20
CA ALA A 85 5.34 -0.73 5.79
C ALA A 85 6.42 -0.21 4.83
N ILE A 86 6.31 -0.53 3.55
CA ILE A 86 7.20 -0.01 2.49
C ILE A 86 7.03 1.51 2.36
N GLU A 87 5.79 2.02 2.25
CA GLU A 87 5.53 3.47 2.17
C GLU A 87 6.02 4.23 3.41
N THR A 88 5.85 3.65 4.61
CA THR A 88 6.38 4.20 5.84
C THR A 88 7.91 4.23 5.84
N ALA A 89 8.56 3.14 5.42
CA ALA A 89 10.02 3.08 5.34
C ALA A 89 10.57 4.11 4.33
N GLU A 90 9.92 4.27 3.18
CA GLU A 90 10.28 5.25 2.17
C GLU A 90 10.21 6.70 2.68
N ARG A 91 9.27 7.01 3.58
CA ARG A 91 9.17 8.32 4.24
C ARG A 91 10.22 8.51 5.35
N MET A 92 10.67 7.43 5.99
CA MET A 92 11.69 7.50 7.05
C MET A 92 13.11 7.61 6.50
N TYR A 93 13.37 7.05 5.33
CA TYR A 93 14.71 7.00 4.77
C TYR A 93 15.42 8.35 4.60
N PRO A 94 14.79 9.42 4.11
CA PRO A 94 15.45 10.73 3.99
C PRO A 94 15.91 11.30 5.34
N LEU A 95 15.28 10.91 6.45
CA LEU A 95 15.72 11.35 7.79
C LEU A 95 17.14 10.85 8.10
N ALA A 96 17.57 9.70 7.57
CA ALA A 96 18.95 9.25 7.76
C ALA A 96 19.96 10.20 7.09
N ASP A 97 19.57 10.78 5.95
CA ASP A 97 20.42 11.68 5.18
C ASP A 97 20.53 13.07 5.86
N GLU A 98 19.56 13.46 6.70
CA GLU A 98 19.61 14.69 7.51
C GLU A 98 20.70 14.69 8.60
N LEU A 99 21.29 13.53 8.91
CA LEU A 99 22.44 13.45 9.82
C LEU A 99 23.73 13.97 9.18
N GLU A 100 23.73 14.23 7.86
CA GLU A 100 24.94 14.62 7.12
C GLU A 100 25.43 16.00 7.51
N GLY A 101 26.74 16.13 7.71
CA GLY A 101 27.35 17.43 7.97
C GLY A 101 27.01 18.02 9.35
N MET A 102 26.45 17.24 10.27
CA MET A 102 26.28 17.68 11.65
C MET A 102 27.61 18.07 12.28
N GLU A 103 27.60 19.19 13.00
CA GLU A 103 28.77 19.72 13.68
C GLU A 103 29.19 18.82 14.86
N ARG A 104 30.39 19.05 15.40
CA ARG A 104 30.83 18.41 16.63
C ARG A 104 30.60 19.34 17.82
N GLY A 105 30.45 18.76 19.02
CA GLY A 105 30.28 19.52 20.25
C GLY A 105 28.84 20.02 20.43
N GLU A 106 28.68 21.18 21.06
CA GLU A 106 27.38 21.69 21.50
C GLU A 106 26.41 21.97 20.33
N ALA A 107 26.91 22.55 19.23
CA ALA A 107 26.12 22.81 18.03
C ALA A 107 25.60 21.51 17.39
N GLY A 108 26.45 20.49 17.29
CA GLY A 108 26.05 19.16 16.84
C GLY A 108 25.00 18.49 17.71
N PHE A 109 25.12 18.65 19.03
CA PHE A 109 24.12 18.11 19.97
C PHE A 109 22.77 18.80 19.83
N ALA A 110 22.75 20.11 19.55
CA ALA A 110 21.52 20.84 19.25
C ALA A 110 20.88 20.36 17.93
N GLN A 111 21.68 20.20 16.87
CA GLN A 111 21.23 19.64 15.58
C GLN A 111 20.66 18.23 15.73
N LEU A 112 21.33 17.35 16.47
CA LEU A 112 20.86 16.01 16.77
C LEU A 112 19.53 16.03 17.53
N ARG A 113 19.34 16.98 18.46
CA ARG A 113 18.07 17.11 19.20
C ARG A 113 16.92 17.48 18.27
N THR A 114 17.09 18.50 17.43
CA THR A 114 16.08 18.89 16.43
C THR A 114 15.78 17.73 15.48
N TRP A 115 16.80 17.01 15.04
CA TRP A 115 16.62 15.82 14.22
C TRP A 115 15.84 14.71 14.95
N MET A 116 16.12 14.45 16.23
CA MET A 116 15.38 13.47 17.03
C MET A 116 13.92 13.87 17.19
N GLU A 117 13.61 15.17 17.34
CA GLU A 117 12.23 15.67 17.37
C GLU A 117 11.51 15.34 16.06
N HIS A 118 12.11 15.66 14.92
CA HIS A 118 11.55 15.31 13.60
C HIS A 118 11.39 13.79 13.41
N PHE A 119 12.36 13.00 13.87
CA PHE A 119 12.31 11.54 13.80
C PHE A 119 11.16 10.97 14.64
N ILE A 120 10.97 11.49 15.85
CA ILE A 120 9.89 11.09 16.75
C ILE A 120 8.53 11.48 16.15
N ASP A 121 8.37 12.71 15.64
CA ASP A 121 7.12 13.16 15.02
C ASP A 121 6.74 12.26 13.83
N ASN A 122 7.71 11.93 12.98
CA ASN A 122 7.51 11.00 11.86
C ASN A 122 7.13 9.59 12.34
N TYR A 123 7.76 9.12 13.42
CA TYR A 123 7.44 7.83 14.02
C TYR A 123 6.02 7.81 14.61
N GLU A 124 5.59 8.86 15.31
CA GLU A 124 4.24 8.96 15.88
C GLU A 124 3.16 8.90 14.78
N ASP A 125 3.37 9.63 13.69
CA ASP A 125 2.46 9.62 12.54
C ASP A 125 2.34 8.24 11.89
N ASN A 126 3.39 7.42 11.96
CA ASN A 126 3.45 6.09 11.37
C ASN A 126 3.32 4.95 12.37
N SER A 127 3.21 5.25 13.66
CA SER A 127 3.15 4.30 14.77
C SER A 127 2.13 3.18 14.57
N PRO A 128 0.90 3.44 14.06
CA PRO A 128 -0.06 2.36 13.79
C PRO A 128 0.47 1.28 12.84
N VAL A 129 1.25 1.67 11.82
CA VAL A 129 1.86 0.74 10.86
C VAL A 129 3.01 -0.03 11.52
N VAL A 130 3.86 0.66 12.28
CA VAL A 130 4.98 0.04 12.99
C VAL A 130 4.50 -0.96 14.03
N VAL A 131 3.47 -0.61 14.81
CA VAL A 131 2.86 -1.51 15.81
C VAL A 131 2.17 -2.70 15.16
N ALA A 132 1.41 -2.47 14.09
CA ALA A 132 0.78 -3.54 13.31
C ALA A 132 1.83 -4.52 12.76
N TRP A 133 2.94 -3.98 12.25
CA TRP A 133 4.07 -4.74 11.77
C TRP A 133 4.73 -5.57 12.88
N MET A 134 5.09 -4.97 14.01
CA MET A 134 5.66 -5.71 15.16
C MET A 134 4.75 -6.86 15.62
N SER A 135 3.43 -6.64 15.58
CA SER A 135 2.42 -7.65 15.92
C SER A 135 2.31 -8.77 14.88
N ALA A 136 2.60 -8.48 13.61
CA ALA A 136 2.52 -9.43 12.50
C ALA A 136 3.77 -10.33 12.39
N ARG A 137 4.94 -9.87 12.85
CA ARG A 137 6.22 -10.61 12.75
C ARG A 137 6.16 -12.07 13.22
N PRO A 138 5.55 -12.41 14.38
CA PRO A 138 5.49 -13.80 14.84
C PRO A 138 4.58 -14.71 13.98
N GLN A 139 3.75 -14.13 13.10
CA GLN A 139 2.73 -14.85 12.34
C GLN A 139 3.11 -15.05 10.88
N ASP A 140 4.00 -14.21 10.34
CA ASP A 140 4.41 -14.23 8.95
C ASP A 140 5.86 -13.74 8.79
N GLU A 141 6.74 -14.67 8.39
CA GLU A 141 8.18 -14.45 8.20
C GLU A 141 8.50 -13.36 7.17
N ARG A 142 7.55 -13.02 6.28
CA ARG A 142 7.71 -11.93 5.33
C ARG A 142 7.98 -10.61 6.06
N PHE A 143 7.33 -10.39 7.20
CA PHE A 143 7.52 -9.19 8.01
C PHE A 143 8.85 -9.17 8.76
N ASP A 144 9.40 -10.34 9.09
CA ASP A 144 10.76 -10.45 9.62
C ASP A 144 11.81 -10.05 8.57
N ARG A 145 11.64 -10.54 7.34
CA ARG A 145 12.54 -10.23 6.22
C ARG A 145 12.49 -8.75 5.88
N LEU A 146 11.30 -8.21 5.69
CA LEU A 146 11.08 -6.79 5.42
C LEU A 146 11.71 -5.93 6.52
N GLY A 147 11.66 -6.38 7.78
CA GLY A 147 12.21 -5.62 8.92
C GLY A 147 13.71 -5.49 8.86
N ARG A 148 14.37 -6.61 8.53
CA ARG A 148 15.82 -6.61 8.33
C ARG A 148 16.22 -5.75 7.14
N GLU A 149 15.48 -5.79 6.04
CA GLU A 149 15.77 -4.98 4.85
C GLU A 149 15.62 -3.49 5.11
N VAL A 150 14.53 -3.08 5.78
CA VAL A 150 14.29 -1.67 6.14
C VAL A 150 15.37 -1.15 7.08
N LEU A 151 15.69 -1.91 8.14
CA LEU A 151 16.72 -1.53 9.09
C LEU A 151 18.11 -1.47 8.43
N ALA A 152 18.45 -2.46 7.59
CA ALA A 152 19.72 -2.48 6.87
C ALA A 152 19.87 -1.29 5.92
N LYS A 153 18.81 -0.91 5.20
CA LYS A 153 18.82 0.24 4.30
C LYS A 153 18.91 1.57 5.06
N PHE A 154 18.21 1.69 6.18
CA PHE A 154 18.29 2.87 7.05
C PHE A 154 19.68 3.02 7.68
N ALA A 155 20.19 1.97 8.31
CA ALA A 155 21.54 1.94 8.88
C ALA A 155 22.62 2.16 7.81
N GLY A 156 22.42 1.60 6.63
CA GLY A 156 23.28 1.81 5.47
C GLY A 156 23.37 3.29 5.12
N ARG A 157 22.25 4.02 5.04
CA ARG A 157 22.27 5.47 4.80
C ARG A 157 23.06 6.21 5.86
N ILE A 158 22.75 6.01 7.15
CA ILE A 158 23.46 6.63 8.27
C ILE A 158 24.98 6.36 8.19
N ALA A 159 25.38 5.15 7.83
CA ALA A 159 26.79 4.80 7.73
C ALA A 159 27.53 5.49 6.58
N HIS A 160 26.83 5.96 5.54
CA HIS A 160 27.42 6.78 4.47
C HIS A 160 27.47 8.27 4.84
N THR A 161 26.79 8.64 5.92
CA THR A 161 26.58 10.02 6.37
C THR A 161 27.62 10.49 7.41
N ILE A 162 28.31 9.56 8.08
CA ILE A 162 29.31 9.78 9.14
C ILE A 162 30.71 9.53 8.61
#